data_AF-A0A842UGU5-F1
#
_entry.id   AF-A0A842UGU5-F1
#
_cell.length_a   1.000
_cell.length_b   1.000
_cell.length_c   1.000
_cell.angle_alpha   90.00
_cell.angle_beta   90.00
_cell.angle_gamma   90.00
#
_symmetry.space_group_name_H-M   'P 1'
#
loop_
_entity.id
_entity.type
_entity.pdbx_description
1 polymer ?
#
loop_
_entity_poly.entity_id
_entity_poly.type
_entity_poly.pdbx_seq_one_letter_code
_entity_poly.pdbx_strand_id
1 'polypeptide(L)'
;MPEKKVWVKAAGKAPWDERKSRVTDALESGANGVWVNKEDVEKTRKLGKIEVISDHPEADVVLGENAIYQVIFSKKEEEQATKLGAKSKYLIINSTDWKVIPLENIIASLQNQCKVVVEVKTLDEAKTALETLEVGADGVLVDADHITIKKICGFVQSLSQKKLDLVAVTLKKIKPVGMGDRVCVDTASLFNVGEGML
;
A
#
# COMPACT_ATOMS: atom_id res chain seq x y z
N MET A 1 9.19 11.55 3.42
CA MET A 1 8.22 10.76 4.20
C MET A 1 8.40 9.30 3.83
N PRO A 2 8.29 8.35 4.78
CA PRO A 2 8.27 6.93 4.47
C PRO A 2 7.08 6.64 3.53
N GLU A 3 7.30 5.73 2.57
CA GLU A 3 6.28 5.33 1.60
C GLU A 3 5.09 4.68 2.32
N LYS A 4 3.89 5.20 2.08
CA LYS A 4 2.65 4.69 2.65
C LYS A 4 2.18 3.48 1.85
N LYS A 5 1.89 2.37 2.51
CA LYS A 5 1.42 1.14 1.85
C LYS A 5 -0.09 1.12 1.65
N VAL A 6 -0.53 0.60 0.52
CA VAL A 6 -1.94 0.23 0.28
C VAL A 6 -2.02 -1.27 0.06
N TRP A 7 -2.75 -1.95 0.94
CA TRP A 7 -3.11 -3.34 0.79
C TRP A 7 -4.61 -3.47 0.49
N VAL A 8 -5.00 -4.50 -0.25
CA VAL A 8 -6.40 -4.78 -0.56
C VAL A 8 -6.82 -6.10 0.08
N LYS A 9 -7.98 -6.11 0.75
CA LYS A 9 -8.53 -7.32 1.39
C LYS A 9 -9.35 -8.12 0.37
N ALA A 10 -8.80 -9.24 -0.06
CA ALA A 10 -9.45 -10.23 -0.91
C ALA A 10 -9.63 -11.59 -0.19
N ALA A 11 -9.35 -11.65 1.10
CA ALA A 11 -9.65 -12.78 1.98
C ALA A 11 -11.11 -12.75 2.41
N GLY A 12 -11.75 -13.91 2.51
CA GLY A 12 -13.16 -14.03 2.88
C GLY A 12 -13.78 -15.37 2.54
N LYS A 13 -15.09 -15.48 2.81
CA LYS A 13 -15.87 -16.72 2.58
C LYS A 13 -16.41 -16.88 1.16
N ALA A 14 -16.37 -15.81 0.35
CA ALA A 14 -16.86 -15.84 -1.01
C ALA A 14 -16.03 -16.80 -1.88
N PRO A 15 -16.59 -17.36 -2.97
CA PRO A 15 -15.85 -18.17 -3.92
C PRO A 15 -14.63 -17.43 -4.51
N TRP A 16 -13.64 -18.18 -4.97
CA TRP A 16 -12.42 -17.61 -5.56
C TRP A 16 -12.73 -16.68 -6.73
N ASP A 17 -13.69 -17.01 -7.60
CA ASP A 17 -13.99 -16.18 -8.78
C ASP A 17 -14.47 -14.78 -8.41
N GLU A 18 -15.24 -14.65 -7.33
CA GLU A 18 -15.65 -13.35 -6.80
C GLU A 18 -14.47 -12.61 -6.15
N ARG A 19 -13.65 -13.31 -5.36
CA ARG A 19 -12.49 -12.69 -4.68
C ARG A 19 -11.35 -12.34 -5.62
N LYS A 20 -11.21 -13.07 -6.74
CA LYS A 20 -10.25 -12.83 -7.81
C LYS A 20 -10.41 -11.42 -8.38
N SER A 21 -11.65 -10.93 -8.49
CA SER A 21 -11.91 -9.55 -8.96
C SER A 21 -11.17 -8.51 -8.11
N ARG A 22 -11.18 -8.66 -6.78
CA ARG A 22 -10.44 -7.76 -5.87
C ARG A 22 -8.93 -7.85 -6.03
N VAL A 23 -8.42 -9.05 -6.33
CA VAL A 23 -6.98 -9.25 -6.60
C VAL A 23 -6.58 -8.54 -7.89
N THR A 24 -7.40 -8.67 -8.95
CA THR A 24 -7.16 -7.97 -10.22
C THR A 24 -7.30 -6.46 -10.05
N ASP A 25 -8.29 -5.98 -9.30
CA ASP A 25 -8.48 -4.56 -9.00
C ASP A 25 -7.27 -3.97 -8.26
N ALA A 26 -6.69 -4.72 -7.33
CA ALA A 26 -5.48 -4.32 -6.60
C ALA A 26 -4.28 -4.18 -7.55
N LEU A 27 -4.09 -5.15 -8.45
CA LEU A 27 -3.03 -5.13 -9.47
C LEU A 27 -3.20 -3.93 -10.43
N GLU A 28 -4.41 -3.69 -10.91
CA GLU A 28 -4.71 -2.61 -11.86
C GLU A 28 -4.66 -1.21 -11.23
N SER A 29 -4.98 -1.10 -9.94
CA SER A 29 -4.97 0.18 -9.21
C SER A 29 -3.59 0.55 -8.67
N GLY A 30 -2.60 -0.35 -8.76
CA GLY A 30 -1.26 -0.13 -8.25
C GLY A 30 -1.16 -0.22 -6.73
N ALA A 31 -1.96 -1.09 -6.10
CA ALA A 31 -1.79 -1.40 -4.68
C ALA A 31 -0.47 -2.14 -4.45
N ASN A 32 0.12 -1.97 -3.25
CA ASN A 32 1.39 -2.59 -2.90
C ASN A 32 1.25 -4.08 -2.58
N GLY A 33 0.07 -4.50 -2.11
CA GLY A 33 -0.17 -5.86 -1.65
C GLY A 33 -1.63 -6.27 -1.61
N VAL A 34 -1.87 -7.57 -1.49
CA VAL A 34 -3.21 -8.15 -1.39
C VAL A 34 -3.26 -9.21 -0.30
N TRP A 35 -4.24 -9.12 0.58
CA TRP A 35 -4.52 -10.15 1.57
C TRP A 35 -5.48 -11.19 0.98
N VAL A 36 -5.04 -12.44 0.88
CA VAL A 36 -5.83 -13.59 0.40
C VAL A 36 -5.89 -14.74 1.41
N ASN A 37 -6.83 -15.66 1.24
CA ASN A 37 -6.89 -16.91 2.01
C ASN A 37 -5.67 -17.79 1.68
N LYS A 38 -5.27 -18.67 2.63
CA LYS A 38 -4.15 -19.61 2.44
C LYS A 38 -4.20 -20.42 1.14
N GLU A 39 -5.38 -20.87 0.75
CA GLU A 39 -5.59 -21.71 -0.45
C GLU A 39 -5.44 -20.97 -1.79
N ASP A 40 -5.32 -19.63 -1.74
CA ASP A 40 -5.27 -18.80 -2.94
C ASP A 40 -3.92 -18.11 -3.16
N VAL A 41 -2.94 -18.36 -2.29
CA VAL A 41 -1.60 -17.77 -2.42
C VAL A 41 -0.97 -18.14 -3.76
N GLU A 42 -0.97 -19.43 -4.13
CA GLU A 42 -0.45 -19.86 -5.42
C GLU A 42 -1.22 -19.26 -6.61
N LYS A 43 -2.56 -19.20 -6.51
CA LYS A 43 -3.40 -18.64 -7.58
C LYS A 43 -3.12 -17.16 -7.77
N THR A 44 -2.95 -16.42 -6.68
CA THR A 44 -2.64 -14.98 -6.67
C THR A 44 -1.28 -14.72 -7.32
N ARG A 45 -0.25 -15.51 -7.00
CA ARG A 45 1.07 -15.40 -7.63
C ARG A 45 1.05 -15.65 -9.14
N LYS A 46 0.10 -16.45 -9.65
CA LYS A 46 -0.10 -16.66 -11.09
C LYS A 46 -0.77 -15.47 -11.81
N LEU A 47 -1.45 -14.58 -11.08
CA LEU A 47 -2.12 -13.41 -11.68
C LEU A 47 -1.18 -12.23 -11.92
N GLY A 48 -0.15 -12.07 -11.09
CA GLY A 48 0.80 -10.98 -11.24
C GLY A 48 1.76 -10.84 -10.07
N LYS A 49 2.71 -9.90 -10.21
CA LYS A 49 3.68 -9.58 -9.17
C LYS A 49 3.08 -8.56 -8.20
N ILE A 50 2.64 -9.03 -7.04
CA ILE A 50 2.10 -8.22 -5.93
C ILE A 50 2.49 -8.86 -4.59
N GLU A 51 2.72 -8.07 -3.54
CA GLU A 51 3.01 -8.58 -2.20
C GLU A 51 1.78 -9.34 -1.67
N VAL A 52 1.94 -10.61 -1.31
CA VAL A 52 0.84 -11.46 -0.82
C VAL A 52 0.86 -11.52 0.70
N ILE A 53 -0.27 -11.15 1.32
CA ILE A 53 -0.51 -11.26 2.75
C ILE A 53 -1.45 -12.45 2.99
N SER A 54 -1.07 -13.39 3.86
CA SER A 54 -1.90 -14.57 4.14
C SER A 54 -1.47 -15.27 5.43
N ASP A 55 -2.29 -16.20 5.92
CA ASP A 55 -1.93 -17.17 6.97
C ASP A 55 -1.11 -18.35 6.42
N HIS A 56 -0.77 -18.33 5.14
CA HIS A 56 0.10 -19.32 4.50
C HIS A 56 1.60 -19.04 4.76
N PRO A 57 2.42 -20.06 5.07
CA PRO A 57 3.87 -19.88 5.31
C PRO A 57 4.66 -19.31 4.13
N GLU A 58 4.20 -19.54 2.90
CA GLU A 58 4.87 -19.03 1.68
C GLU A 58 4.39 -17.63 1.24
N ALA A 59 3.58 -16.96 2.06
CA ALA A 59 3.20 -15.57 1.81
C ALA A 59 4.38 -14.61 2.07
N ASP A 60 4.37 -13.45 1.40
CA ASP A 60 5.40 -12.43 1.62
C ASP A 60 5.24 -11.78 3.02
N VAL A 61 3.99 -11.70 3.48
CA VAL A 61 3.61 -11.31 4.83
C VAL A 61 2.71 -12.40 5.42
N VAL A 62 3.20 -13.07 6.47
CA VAL A 62 2.56 -14.21 7.15
C VAL A 62 1.85 -13.71 8.41
N LEU A 63 0.53 -13.88 8.42
CA LEU A 63 -0.33 -13.54 9.56
C LEU A 63 -0.06 -14.49 10.73
N GLY A 64 0.17 -13.93 11.91
CA GLY A 64 0.54 -14.67 13.13
C GLY A 64 2.05 -14.77 13.36
N GLU A 65 2.87 -14.48 12.35
CA GLU A 65 4.33 -14.40 12.50
C GLU A 65 4.83 -12.96 12.36
N ASN A 66 4.82 -12.44 11.13
CA ASN A 66 5.39 -11.12 10.83
C ASN A 66 4.33 -10.01 10.75
N ALA A 67 3.05 -10.37 10.63
CA ALA A 67 1.92 -9.46 10.74
C ALA A 67 0.88 -9.97 11.75
N ILE A 68 0.32 -9.06 12.56
CA ILE A 68 -0.75 -9.38 13.50
C ILE A 68 -1.99 -8.58 13.13
N TYR A 69 -3.14 -9.25 13.03
CA TYR A 69 -4.43 -8.61 12.83
C TYR A 69 -5.20 -8.55 14.15
N GLN A 70 -5.60 -7.35 14.57
CA GLN A 70 -6.34 -7.15 15.81
C GLN A 70 -7.54 -6.22 15.58
N VAL A 71 -8.70 -6.65 16.09
CA VAL A 71 -9.90 -5.80 16.15
C VAL A 71 -9.88 -5.06 17.48
N ILE A 72 -10.07 -3.74 17.43
CA ILE A 72 -10.04 -2.85 18.59
C ILE A 72 -11.45 -2.32 18.83
N PHE A 73 -11.97 -2.63 20.02
CA PHE A 73 -13.27 -2.15 20.48
C PHE A 73 -13.22 -1.65 21.95
N SER A 74 -12.12 -1.86 22.66
CA SER A 74 -11.90 -1.28 23.99
C SER A 74 -10.42 -1.02 24.26
N LYS A 75 -10.14 -0.31 25.36
CA LYS A 75 -8.77 0.01 25.83
C LYS A 75 -7.95 -1.25 26.15
N LYS A 76 -8.60 -2.38 26.48
CA LYS A 76 -7.91 -3.64 26.76
C LYS A 76 -7.29 -4.23 25.50
N GLU A 77 -8.01 -4.21 24.39
CA GLU A 77 -7.51 -4.68 23.09
C GLU A 77 -6.42 -3.76 22.54
N GLU A 78 -6.49 -2.46 22.81
CA GLU A 78 -5.44 -1.48 22.46
C GLU A 78 -4.09 -1.83 23.12
N GLU A 79 -4.09 -2.12 24.42
CA GLU A 79 -2.89 -2.55 25.15
C GLU A 79 -2.35 -3.88 24.62
N GLN A 80 -3.24 -4.82 24.26
CA GLN A 80 -2.84 -6.09 23.67
C GLN A 80 -2.24 -5.90 22.28
N ALA A 81 -2.88 -5.08 21.43
CA ALA A 81 -2.40 -4.75 20.09
C ALA A 81 -1.00 -4.14 20.14
N THR A 82 -0.74 -3.26 21.11
CA THR A 82 0.58 -2.63 21.31
C THR A 82 1.65 -3.66 21.71
N LYS A 83 1.35 -4.55 22.67
CA LYS A 83 2.29 -5.61 23.10
C LYS A 83 2.61 -6.60 21.98
N LEU A 84 1.62 -6.93 21.16
CA LEU A 84 1.75 -7.82 20.03
C LEU A 84 2.49 -7.14 18.87
N GLY A 85 2.12 -5.90 18.54
CA GLY A 85 2.76 -5.09 17.49
C GLY A 85 4.24 -4.88 17.75
N ALA A 86 4.67 -4.69 19.00
CA ALA A 86 6.09 -4.55 19.35
C ALA A 86 6.95 -5.80 19.02
N LYS A 87 6.33 -6.97 18.81
CA LYS A 87 7.00 -8.22 18.45
C LYS A 87 6.89 -8.57 16.96
N SER A 88 6.15 -7.79 16.18
CA SER A 88 5.86 -8.08 14.78
C SER A 88 6.23 -6.90 13.89
N LYS A 89 6.46 -7.18 12.61
CA LYS A 89 6.83 -6.16 11.63
C LYS A 89 5.64 -5.27 11.25
N TYR A 90 4.45 -5.87 11.18
CA TYR A 90 3.21 -5.18 10.87
C TYR A 90 2.14 -5.43 11.92
N LEU A 91 1.40 -4.39 12.26
CA LEU A 91 0.18 -4.47 13.06
C LEU A 91 -0.97 -3.95 12.20
N ILE A 92 -1.89 -4.85 11.83
CA ILE A 92 -3.09 -4.52 11.09
C ILE A 92 -4.23 -4.35 12.08
N ILE A 93 -4.86 -3.19 12.09
CA ILE A 93 -5.93 -2.87 13.04
C ILE A 93 -7.24 -2.61 12.33
N ASN A 94 -8.31 -3.19 12.88
CA ASN A 94 -9.68 -2.88 12.50
C ASN A 94 -10.34 -2.19 13.71
N SER A 95 -10.68 -0.91 13.55
CA SER A 95 -11.39 -0.17 14.60
C SER A 95 -12.88 -0.15 14.29
N THR A 96 -13.69 -0.76 15.16
CA THR A 96 -15.16 -0.73 15.03
C THR A 96 -15.78 0.55 15.59
N ASP A 97 -15.08 1.24 16.48
CA ASP A 97 -15.49 2.54 17.05
C ASP A 97 -14.45 3.58 16.62
N TRP A 98 -14.81 4.48 15.70
CA TRP A 98 -13.90 5.38 14.99
C TRP A 98 -13.43 6.57 15.85
N LYS A 99 -13.23 6.37 17.15
CA LYS A 99 -12.55 7.39 17.95
C LYS A 99 -11.09 7.46 17.52
N VAL A 100 -10.68 8.65 17.10
CA VAL A 100 -9.31 9.01 16.71
C VAL A 100 -8.28 8.67 17.82
N ILE A 101 -8.71 8.70 19.08
CA ILE A 101 -7.84 8.52 20.26
C ILE A 101 -7.10 7.15 20.29
N PRO A 102 -7.77 5.98 20.14
CA PRO A 102 -7.06 4.69 20.08
C PRO A 102 -5.98 4.58 19.00
N LEU A 103 -6.25 5.11 17.80
CA LEU A 103 -5.31 5.01 16.67
C LEU A 103 -4.04 5.80 16.97
N GLU A 104 -4.21 7.02 17.48
CA GLU A 104 -3.13 7.92 17.85
C GLU A 104 -2.19 7.30 18.90
N ASN A 105 -2.77 6.73 19.96
CA ASN A 105 -2.00 6.10 21.03
C ASN A 105 -1.17 4.91 20.53
N ILE A 106 -1.73 4.08 19.63
CA ILE A 106 -1.04 2.92 19.07
C ILE A 106 0.09 3.35 18.16
N ILE A 107 -0.16 4.30 17.25
CA ILE A 107 0.87 4.83 16.35
C ILE A 107 2.01 5.44 17.15
N ALA A 108 1.70 6.25 18.18
CA ALA A 108 2.71 6.85 19.04
C ALA A 108 3.51 5.82 19.84
N SER A 109 2.84 4.79 20.38
CA SER A 109 3.49 3.74 21.18
C SER A 109 4.39 2.81 20.36
N LEU A 110 4.02 2.56 19.10
CA LEU A 110 4.74 1.66 18.19
C LEU A 110 5.64 2.38 17.19
N GLN A 111 5.79 3.69 17.33
CA GLN A 111 6.58 4.51 16.43
C GLN A 111 8.02 3.95 16.32
N ASN A 112 8.46 3.69 15.09
CA ASN A 112 9.76 3.07 14.75
C ASN A 112 9.95 1.59 15.15
N GLN A 113 8.97 0.95 15.79
CA GLN A 113 9.06 -0.47 16.18
C GLN A 113 8.24 -1.38 15.25
N CYS A 114 7.07 -0.91 14.84
CA CYS A 114 6.12 -1.68 14.03
C CYS A 114 5.50 -0.77 12.97
N LYS A 115 5.18 -1.33 11.80
CA LYS A 115 4.40 -0.62 10.78
C LYS A 115 2.90 -0.82 11.02
N VAL A 116 2.17 0.26 11.26
CA VAL A 116 0.73 0.20 11.54
C VAL A 116 -0.07 0.33 10.25
N VAL A 117 -0.94 -0.65 9.98
CA VAL A 117 -1.84 -0.67 8.83
C VAL A 117 -3.29 -0.64 9.32
N VAL A 118 -4.08 0.32 8.86
CA VAL A 118 -5.48 0.48 9.32
C VAL A 118 -6.43 -0.09 8.29
N GLU A 119 -7.37 -0.93 8.70
CA GLU A 119 -8.45 -1.39 7.84
C GLU A 119 -9.47 -0.28 7.62
N VAL A 120 -9.78 0.00 6.35
CA VAL A 120 -10.67 1.07 5.91
C VAL A 120 -11.62 0.57 4.83
N LYS A 121 -12.85 1.11 4.85
CA LYS A 121 -13.91 0.78 3.90
C LYS A 121 -14.25 1.96 2.99
N THR A 122 -13.87 3.17 3.40
CA THR A 122 -14.19 4.40 2.67
C THR A 122 -12.96 5.27 2.47
N LEU A 123 -13.04 6.22 1.53
CA LEU A 123 -11.97 7.17 1.26
C LEU A 123 -11.72 8.10 2.45
N ASP A 124 -12.77 8.51 3.16
CA ASP A 124 -12.67 9.44 4.30
C ASP A 124 -11.97 8.77 5.49
N GLU A 125 -12.24 7.48 5.72
CA GLU A 125 -11.49 6.67 6.70
C GLU A 125 -10.01 6.56 6.31
N ALA A 126 -9.72 6.31 5.03
CA ALA A 126 -8.34 6.23 4.54
C ALA A 126 -7.57 7.54 4.74
N LYS A 127 -8.19 8.69 4.43
CA LYS A 127 -7.61 10.02 4.67
C LYS A 127 -7.32 10.23 6.15
N THR A 128 -8.32 9.98 6.99
CA THR A 128 -8.20 10.13 8.44
C THR A 128 -7.04 9.28 8.97
N ALA A 129 -6.98 8.00 8.60
CA ALA A 129 -5.92 7.10 9.07
C ALA A 129 -4.51 7.52 8.61
N LEU A 130 -4.39 8.04 7.38
CA LEU A 130 -3.10 8.43 6.79
C LEU A 130 -2.62 9.82 7.20
N GLU A 131 -3.51 10.71 7.61
CA GLU A 131 -3.19 12.11 7.97
C GLU A 131 -3.14 12.35 9.50
N THR A 132 -3.48 11.34 10.32
CA THR A 132 -3.48 11.44 11.80
C THR A 132 -2.09 11.75 12.39
N LEU A 133 -2.01 12.68 13.36
CA LEU A 133 -0.79 13.03 14.14
C LEU A 133 0.45 13.48 13.33
N GLU A 134 0.28 14.14 12.17
CA GLU A 134 1.37 14.61 11.27
C GLU A 134 2.26 13.51 10.66
N VAL A 135 2.28 12.32 11.26
CA VAL A 135 3.05 11.13 10.85
C VAL A 135 2.15 10.14 10.11
N GLY A 136 0.91 9.93 10.56
CA GLY A 136 -0.09 9.03 9.97
C GLY A 136 0.23 7.54 10.09
N ALA A 137 -0.76 6.67 9.89
CA ALA A 137 -0.53 5.22 9.79
C ALA A 137 0.43 4.90 8.63
N ASP A 138 1.25 3.85 8.75
CA ASP A 138 2.20 3.43 7.70
C ASP A 138 1.52 2.88 6.45
N GLY A 139 0.25 2.50 6.56
CA GLY A 139 -0.56 2.09 5.42
C GLY A 139 -2.02 1.86 5.75
N VAL A 140 -2.77 1.47 4.73
CA VAL A 140 -4.19 1.13 4.82
C VAL A 140 -4.48 -0.22 4.18
N LEU A 141 -5.38 -0.99 4.80
CA LEU A 141 -5.95 -2.21 4.26
C LEU A 141 -7.38 -1.91 3.78
N VAL A 142 -7.59 -1.91 2.47
CA VAL A 142 -8.87 -1.55 1.86
C VAL A 142 -9.78 -2.77 1.78
N ASP A 143 -10.92 -2.71 2.47
CA ASP A 143 -12.02 -3.68 2.34
C ASP A 143 -13.24 -3.00 1.70
N ALA A 144 -13.14 -2.75 0.39
CA ALA A 144 -14.15 -2.00 -0.36
C ALA A 144 -14.30 -2.53 -1.81
N ASP A 145 -15.14 -1.87 -2.60
CA ASP A 145 -15.35 -2.14 -4.02
C ASP A 145 -14.24 -1.56 -4.91
N HIS A 146 -14.21 -1.97 -6.19
CA HIS A 146 -13.27 -1.51 -7.20
C HIS A 146 -13.12 0.03 -7.23
N ILE A 147 -14.25 0.75 -7.19
CA ILE A 147 -14.27 2.22 -7.27
C ILE A 147 -13.51 2.82 -6.09
N THR A 148 -13.73 2.31 -4.90
CA THR A 148 -13.08 2.81 -3.68
C THR A 148 -11.61 2.41 -3.63
N ILE A 149 -11.26 1.18 -4.01
CA ILE A 149 -9.85 0.74 -4.13
C ILE A 149 -9.06 1.69 -5.02
N LYS A 150 -9.58 1.99 -6.21
CA LYS A 150 -8.93 2.90 -7.17
C LYS A 150 -8.77 4.31 -6.61
N LYS A 151 -9.81 4.84 -5.94
CA LYS A 151 -9.75 6.17 -5.31
C LYS A 151 -8.69 6.23 -4.20
N ILE A 152 -8.63 5.22 -3.33
CA ILE A 152 -7.66 5.18 -2.23
C ILE A 152 -6.24 5.02 -2.78
N CYS A 153 -6.01 4.12 -3.74
CA CYS A 153 -4.70 3.97 -4.37
C CYS A 153 -4.22 5.28 -5.02
N GLY A 154 -5.11 5.96 -5.77
CA GLY A 154 -4.81 7.26 -6.36
C GLY A 154 -4.50 8.34 -5.31
N PHE A 155 -5.23 8.35 -4.19
CA PHE A 155 -4.96 9.25 -3.08
C PHE A 155 -3.57 8.98 -2.46
N VAL A 156 -3.23 7.73 -2.15
CA VAL A 156 -1.92 7.39 -1.55
C VAL A 156 -0.76 7.66 -2.52
N GLN A 157 -0.95 7.41 -3.82
CA GLN A 157 0.00 7.81 -4.84
C GLN A 157 0.20 9.33 -4.86
N SER A 158 -0.87 10.12 -4.73
CA SER A 158 -0.75 11.59 -4.67
C SER A 158 0.00 12.09 -3.42
N LEU A 159 -0.11 11.37 -2.29
CA LEU A 159 0.67 11.65 -1.08
C LEU A 159 2.17 11.29 -1.26
N SER A 160 2.44 10.25 -2.07
CA SER A 160 3.79 9.71 -2.27
C SER A 160 4.55 10.37 -3.43
N GLN A 161 3.85 11.10 -4.31
CA GLN A 161 4.48 11.88 -5.37
C GLN A 161 5.40 12.93 -4.75
N LYS A 162 6.70 12.65 -4.75
CA LYS A 162 7.72 13.68 -4.58
C LYS A 162 7.43 14.75 -5.63
N LYS A 163 7.15 15.97 -5.20
CA LYS A 163 7.29 17.14 -6.08
C LYS A 163 8.72 17.14 -6.58
N LEU A 164 8.90 16.81 -7.85
CA LEU A 164 10.15 17.05 -8.52
C LEU A 164 10.17 18.54 -8.86
N ASP A 165 10.97 19.29 -8.12
CA ASP A 165 11.21 20.68 -8.46
C ASP A 165 11.95 20.72 -9.79
N LEU A 166 11.23 21.12 -10.84
CA LEU A 166 11.82 21.29 -12.17
C LEU A 166 12.76 22.49 -12.13
N VAL A 167 13.99 22.29 -12.57
CA VAL A 167 14.97 23.37 -12.70
C VAL A 167 15.08 23.75 -14.16
N ALA A 168 15.06 25.04 -14.44
CA ALA A 168 15.33 25.55 -15.79
C ALA A 168 16.76 25.20 -16.19
N VAL A 169 16.92 24.54 -17.34
CA VAL A 169 18.24 24.22 -17.91
C VAL A 169 18.58 25.21 -19.02
N THR A 170 19.86 25.62 -19.08
CA THR A 170 20.35 26.48 -20.16
C THR A 170 20.74 25.65 -21.37
N LEU A 171 20.16 25.96 -22.52
CA LEU A 171 20.50 25.34 -23.79
C LEU A 171 21.93 25.75 -24.19
N LYS A 172 22.89 24.81 -24.15
CA LYS A 172 24.31 25.09 -24.46
C LYS A 172 24.62 25.10 -25.95
N LYS A 173 23.97 24.24 -26.75
CA LYS A 173 24.29 24.05 -28.17
C LYS A 173 23.14 23.40 -28.92
N ILE A 174 22.88 23.89 -30.13
CA ILE A 174 22.01 23.24 -31.12
C ILE A 174 22.90 22.80 -32.29
N LYS A 175 22.73 21.57 -32.77
CA LYS A 175 23.39 21.08 -33.99
C LYS A 175 22.34 20.41 -34.88
N PRO A 176 22.30 20.73 -36.18
CA PRO A 176 21.52 19.96 -37.13
C PRO A 176 22.16 18.58 -37.32
N VAL A 177 21.36 17.51 -37.24
CA VAL A 177 21.82 16.12 -37.40
C VAL A 177 21.36 15.46 -38.72
N GLY A 178 20.71 16.23 -39.60
CA GLY A 178 20.22 15.75 -40.90
C GLY A 178 18.81 15.16 -40.84
N MET A 179 18.40 14.48 -41.92
CA MET A 179 17.14 13.72 -41.95
C MET A 179 17.34 12.41 -41.17
N GLY A 180 16.40 12.09 -40.29
CA GLY A 180 16.35 10.83 -39.56
C GLY A 180 15.01 10.14 -39.75
N ASP A 181 15.00 8.82 -39.63
CA ASP A 181 13.77 8.04 -39.61
C ASP A 181 13.05 8.20 -38.27
N ARG A 182 11.72 8.26 -38.31
CA ARG A 182 10.89 8.29 -37.09
C ARG A 182 10.70 6.87 -36.60
N VAL A 183 11.36 6.54 -35.49
CA VAL A 183 11.28 5.23 -34.85
C VAL A 183 10.98 5.38 -33.36
N CYS A 184 10.21 4.45 -32.79
CA CYS A 184 10.04 4.35 -31.35
C CYS A 184 11.22 3.57 -30.78
N VAL A 185 12.00 4.21 -29.90
CA VAL A 185 13.15 3.59 -29.24
C VAL A 185 12.86 3.51 -27.75
N ASP A 186 12.94 2.30 -27.20
CA ASP A 186 12.90 2.10 -25.75
C ASP A 186 14.31 2.27 -25.18
N THR A 187 14.48 3.27 -24.31
CA THR A 187 15.74 3.59 -23.64
C THR A 187 15.65 3.37 -22.13
N ALA A 188 14.60 2.73 -21.63
CA ALA A 188 14.38 2.53 -20.20
C ALA A 188 15.51 1.76 -19.50
N SER A 189 16.24 0.92 -20.25
CA SER A 189 17.41 0.17 -19.77
C SER A 189 18.75 0.86 -20.04
N LEU A 190 18.76 1.94 -20.82
CA LEU A 190 19.98 2.61 -21.30
C LEU A 190 20.30 3.90 -20.55
N PHE A 191 19.32 4.51 -19.88
CA PHE A 191 19.49 5.80 -19.21
C PHE A 191 19.62 5.67 -17.69
N ASN A 192 20.54 6.45 -17.13
CA ASN A 192 20.64 6.69 -15.70
C ASN A 192 19.71 7.82 -15.28
N VAL A 193 19.53 7.99 -13.97
CA VAL A 193 18.73 9.08 -13.39
C VAL A 193 19.27 10.44 -13.86
N GLY A 194 18.44 11.19 -14.61
CA GLY A 194 18.79 12.50 -15.18
C GLY A 194 19.15 12.48 -16.66
N GLU A 195 19.20 11.31 -17.29
CA GLU A 195 19.41 11.14 -18.74
C GLU A 195 18.06 10.90 -19.45
N GLY A 196 17.92 11.41 -20.68
CA GLY A 196 16.68 11.32 -21.44
C GLY A 196 16.86 11.75 -22.89
N MET A 197 15.86 11.43 -23.71
CA MET A 197 15.78 11.80 -25.12
C MET A 197 14.35 12.29 -25.41
N LEU A 198 14.22 13.38 -26.18
CA LEU A 198 12.96 13.95 -26.65
C LEU A 198 12.94 13.95 -28.18
#